data_AF-A0A424M8G3-F1
#
_entry.id   AF-A0A424M8G3-F1
#
_cell.length_a   1.000
_cell.length_b   1.000
_cell.length_c   1.000
_cell.angle_alpha   90.00
_cell.angle_beta   90.00
_cell.angle_gamma   90.00
#
_symmetry.space_group_name_H-M   'P 1'
#
loop_
_entity.id
_entity.type
_entity.pdbx_description
1 polymer ?
#
loop_
_entity_poly.entity_id
_entity_poly.type
_entity_poly.pdbx_seq_one_letter_code
_entity_poly.pdbx_strand_id
1 'polypeptide(L)'
;MEDEEILIGLPEGLNYGLIKVYVNSEVILELPKGELIFRVTPENFNDGIVEMKIEIIGNGKVIGTKVANIKIDNNGPQVDFGILIEDSSICEGLSLPLNISDQISEITSIKAFWGQEEIEQFSPMDSDFSFEFDSSKLGIGEQYLKLELEDARNNITVDSILVKLAKKITQINFPDGFVRPGVDEIHVILSASDGSFINSVTHSSGLAETLPICSDIEIGEADEFILTFVSDFEDVVYGIYPYHNLTLDAVGSEINLAKRSGGLSPGTVNIELPDYKEGDYIRASGQWSSALNYQGNILSGHFSRNYTLESLGSNKFFIMNFNPDIIESYKWAFIEDPHTVFKLEDKDFSANDVINSNIEMVGTNLDPFLAVYGFENETHFDAMVSHMIYWNPRLNRFNGYDYSYANIFYDVLYSIKVSNYSIEGIGAPPSTVTVPNSSIDYSFQNNTLSFSGLPNFEVGRAQFRNTDNAHIFVEMYFNGTSSDIVMPEMPEFLGNQVTDIVNGGALDIVQCVAEDYTYINNYKEYITNIVVPSIPFYKVSPSRERIFKSSVSTSLLPMTEFPFYERF
;
A
#
# COMPACT_ATOMS: atom_id res chain seq x y z
N MET A 1 21.80 47.39 19.88
CA MET A 1 21.93 47.42 21.34
C MET A 1 22.49 48.76 21.74
N GLU A 2 21.72 49.55 22.49
CA GLU A 2 22.12 50.90 22.92
C GLU A 2 22.64 50.88 24.35
N ASP A 3 23.69 51.65 24.63
CA ASP A 3 24.10 51.93 26.01
C ASP A 3 22.94 52.63 26.74
N GLU A 4 22.39 52.01 27.79
CA GLU A 4 21.39 52.68 28.62
C GLU A 4 22.07 53.69 29.57
N GLU A 5 21.70 54.97 29.45
CA GLU A 5 22.16 56.02 30.37
C GLU A 5 21.38 55.98 31.68
N ILE A 6 22.08 55.73 32.78
CA ILE A 6 21.51 55.69 34.13
C ILE A 6 21.79 57.02 34.84
N LEU A 7 20.72 57.71 35.21
CA LEU A 7 20.78 58.94 36.00
C LEU A 7 20.68 58.66 37.50
N ILE A 8 21.64 59.17 38.26
CA ILE A 8 21.67 59.09 39.72
C ILE A 8 21.08 60.38 40.32
N GLY A 9 19.88 60.26 40.90
CA GLY A 9 19.27 61.34 41.68
C GLY A 9 19.83 61.42 43.10
N LEU A 10 20.40 62.58 43.47
CA LEU A 10 20.90 62.84 44.83
C LEU A 10 20.07 63.93 45.54
N PRO A 11 19.90 63.84 46.88
CA PRO A 11 19.33 64.93 47.67
C PRO A 11 20.12 66.23 47.53
N GLU A 12 19.39 67.36 47.49
CA GLU A 12 19.98 68.69 47.36
C GLU A 12 20.93 68.99 48.55
N GLY A 13 22.14 69.48 48.25
CA GLY A 13 23.15 69.81 49.26
C GLY A 13 23.93 68.62 49.83
N LEU A 14 23.76 67.39 49.32
CA LEU A 14 24.51 66.23 49.78
C LEU A 14 26.02 66.38 49.53
N ASN A 15 26.84 66.31 50.59
CA ASN A 15 28.28 66.34 50.46
C ASN A 15 28.88 64.93 50.34
N TYR A 16 29.28 64.56 49.12
CA TYR A 16 29.94 63.29 48.80
C TYR A 16 31.28 63.52 48.09
N GLY A 17 32.09 62.46 48.00
CA GLY A 17 33.39 62.45 47.34
C GLY A 17 33.39 61.66 46.02
N LEU A 18 32.82 60.45 46.01
CA LEU A 18 32.67 59.62 44.81
C LEU A 18 31.47 58.69 44.94
N ILE A 19 31.03 58.11 43.83
CA ILE A 19 29.99 57.07 43.79
C ILE A 19 30.61 55.79 43.24
N LYS A 20 30.35 54.65 43.88
CA LYS A 20 30.73 53.32 43.37
C LYS A 20 29.51 52.61 42.83
N VAL A 21 29.61 52.08 41.63
CA VAL A 21 28.60 51.23 41.01
C VAL A 21 29.11 49.80 41.03
N TYR A 22 28.28 48.90 41.52
CA TYR A 22 28.55 47.48 41.59
C TYR A 22 27.53 46.72 40.75
N VAL A 23 27.98 45.64 40.11
CA VAL A 23 27.12 44.59 39.55
C VAL A 23 27.61 43.26 40.11
N ASN A 24 26.70 42.45 40.67
CA ASN A 24 27.03 41.17 41.32
C ASN A 24 28.20 41.24 42.33
N SER A 25 28.25 42.32 43.10
CA SER A 25 29.29 42.63 44.11
C SER A 25 30.68 43.06 43.58
N GLU A 26 30.89 43.14 42.27
CA GLU A 26 32.12 43.71 41.69
C GLU A 26 31.94 45.19 41.39
N VAL A 27 32.95 46.02 41.70
CA VAL A 27 32.94 47.44 41.33
C VAL A 27 33.20 47.54 39.85
N ILE A 28 32.20 48.00 39.09
CA ILE A 28 32.31 48.18 37.64
C ILE A 28 32.66 49.62 37.26
N LEU A 29 32.37 50.59 38.14
CA LEU A 29 32.60 52.00 37.88
C LEU A 29 32.78 52.79 39.18
N GLU A 30 33.68 53.78 39.15
CA GLU A 30 33.79 54.82 40.17
C GLU A 30 33.59 56.19 39.52
N LEU A 31 32.51 56.89 39.91
CA LEU A 31 32.17 58.20 39.39
C LEU A 31 32.69 59.30 40.34
N PRO A 32 33.47 60.27 39.84
CA PRO A 32 33.92 61.41 40.62
C PRO A 32 32.76 62.35 40.98
N LYS A 33 32.97 63.20 41.98
CA LYS A 33 32.00 64.21 42.38
C LYS A 33 31.57 65.09 41.20
N GLY A 34 30.26 65.16 40.98
CA GLY A 34 29.63 65.95 39.91
C GLY A 34 29.17 65.12 38.72
N GLU A 35 29.65 63.88 38.57
CA GLU A 35 29.23 62.96 37.52
C GLU A 35 28.11 62.06 38.03
N LEU A 36 26.89 62.31 37.56
CA LEU A 36 25.66 61.63 38.01
C LEU A 36 25.02 60.78 36.90
N ILE A 37 25.66 60.69 35.75
CA ILE A 37 25.20 59.90 34.62
C ILE A 37 26.30 58.91 34.30
N PHE A 38 25.94 57.65 34.12
CA PHE A 38 26.84 56.63 33.63
C PHE A 38 26.15 55.71 32.66
N ARG A 39 26.95 54.98 31.89
CA ARG A 39 26.50 53.96 30.95
C ARG A 39 26.95 52.61 31.43
N VAL A 40 26.08 51.62 31.26
CA VAL A 40 26.40 50.22 31.49
C VAL A 40 26.36 49.55 30.14
N THR A 41 27.47 48.92 29.75
CA THR A 41 27.54 48.10 28.53
C THR A 41 27.13 46.68 28.91
N PRO A 42 25.92 46.21 28.50
CA PRO A 42 25.37 44.93 28.95
C PRO A 42 26.18 43.71 28.50
N GLU A 43 26.90 43.82 27.38
CA GLU A 43 27.74 42.76 26.78
C GLU A 43 28.85 42.24 27.72
N ASN A 44 29.21 43.01 28.75
CA ASN A 44 30.22 42.60 29.73
C ASN A 44 29.70 41.66 30.82
N PHE A 45 28.42 41.29 30.76
CA PHE A 45 27.75 40.48 31.78
C PHE A 45 27.01 39.30 31.14
N ASN A 46 26.89 38.20 31.89
CA ASN A 46 26.05 37.08 31.49
C ASN A 46 24.57 37.45 31.58
N ASP A 47 23.76 36.83 30.73
CA ASP A 47 22.31 36.95 30.77
C ASP A 47 21.77 36.50 32.12
N GLY A 48 20.71 37.17 32.56
CA GLY A 48 20.11 36.91 33.86
C GLY A 48 19.59 38.15 34.56
N ILE A 49 19.03 37.90 35.74
CA ILE A 49 18.70 38.94 36.69
C ILE A 49 19.95 39.16 37.56
N VAL A 50 20.57 40.34 37.44
CA VAL A 50 21.75 40.70 38.22
C VAL A 50 21.47 41.85 39.17
N GLU A 51 22.14 41.84 40.31
CA GLU A 51 21.99 42.89 41.32
C GLU A 51 22.92 44.07 40.98
N MET A 52 22.34 45.23 40.70
CA MET A 52 23.06 46.49 40.63
C MET A 52 22.96 47.21 41.97
N LYS A 53 24.12 47.56 42.54
CA LYS A 53 24.21 48.34 43.78
C LYS A 53 24.99 49.62 43.53
N ILE A 54 24.47 50.74 44.01
CA ILE A 54 25.12 52.05 43.97
C ILE A 54 25.42 52.47 45.40
N GLU A 55 26.67 52.80 45.70
CA GLU A 55 27.11 53.34 47.00
C GLU A 55 27.67 54.75 46.84
N ILE A 56 27.17 55.68 47.66
CA ILE A 56 27.66 57.05 47.71
C ILE A 56 28.69 57.13 48.84
N ILE A 57 29.90 57.57 48.54
CA ILE A 57 31.00 57.66 49.50
C ILE A 57 31.24 59.12 49.90
N GLY A 58 31.15 59.43 51.19
CA GLY A 58 31.47 60.74 51.78
C GLY A 58 32.47 60.59 52.92
N ASN A 59 33.53 61.39 52.93
CA ASN A 59 34.61 61.34 53.94
C ASN A 59 35.14 59.91 54.21
N GLY A 60 35.27 59.09 53.16
CA GLY A 60 35.79 57.72 53.25
C GLY A 60 34.82 56.67 53.79
N LYS A 61 33.53 57.01 53.98
CA LYS A 61 32.48 56.06 54.41
C LYS A 61 31.30 56.05 53.44
N VAL A 62 30.61 54.92 53.34
CA VAL A 62 29.33 54.82 52.63
C VAL A 62 28.29 55.65 53.39
N ILE A 63 27.70 56.63 52.71
CA ILE A 63 26.68 57.55 53.25
C ILE A 63 25.30 57.35 52.62
N GLY A 64 25.19 56.48 51.62
CA GLY A 64 23.93 56.06 51.00
C GLY A 64 24.13 54.86 50.09
N THR A 65 23.11 54.01 50.00
CA THR A 65 23.12 52.81 49.16
C THR A 65 21.76 52.65 48.48
N LYS A 66 21.78 52.27 47.21
CA LYS A 66 20.59 51.82 46.48
C LYS A 66 20.90 50.49 45.80
N VAL A 67 19.97 49.56 45.88
CA VAL A 67 20.03 48.27 45.19
C VAL A 67 18.84 48.18 44.25
N ALA A 68 19.08 47.68 43.03
CA ALA A 68 18.08 47.39 42.03
C ALA A 68 18.46 46.11 41.29
N ASN A 69 17.47 45.28 40.97
CA ASN A 69 17.69 44.16 40.06
C ASN A 69 17.54 44.68 38.62
N ILE A 70 18.53 44.40 37.79
CA ILE A 70 18.48 44.67 36.36
C ILE A 70 18.44 43.35 35.61
N LYS A 71 17.73 43.32 34.47
CA LYS A 71 17.71 42.19 33.55
C LYS A 71 18.74 42.45 32.46
N ILE A 72 19.67 41.52 32.27
CA ILE A 72 20.64 41.53 31.18
C ILE A 72 20.25 40.42 30.21
N ASP A 73 20.15 40.78 28.94
CA ASP A 73 19.64 39.92 27.88
C ASP A 73 20.39 40.20 26.58
N ASN A 74 21.49 39.49 26.39
CA ASN A 74 22.42 39.65 25.27
C ASN A 74 22.27 38.53 24.22
N ASN A 75 21.53 37.46 24.52
CA ASN A 75 21.28 36.36 23.59
C ASN A 75 19.83 36.38 23.11
N GLY A 76 19.61 35.88 21.90
CA GLY A 76 18.26 35.70 21.38
C GLY A 76 17.59 34.43 21.91
N PRO A 77 16.33 34.19 21.51
CA PRO A 77 15.57 33.01 21.90
C PRO A 77 16.25 31.72 21.44
N GLN A 78 15.92 30.59 22.07
CA GLN A 78 16.40 29.27 21.68
C GLN A 78 15.24 28.40 21.18
N VAL A 79 15.53 27.53 20.21
CA VAL A 79 14.58 26.51 19.72
C VAL A 79 15.19 25.12 19.88
N ASP A 80 14.34 24.18 20.30
CA ASP A 80 14.59 22.75 20.22
C ASP A 80 13.57 22.17 19.23
N PHE A 81 14.07 21.60 18.13
CA PHE A 81 13.27 20.94 17.09
C PHE A 81 12.70 19.58 17.54
N GLY A 82 12.99 19.15 18.76
CA GLY A 82 12.52 17.89 19.32
C GLY A 82 13.12 16.66 18.60
N ILE A 83 12.43 15.51 18.72
CA ILE A 83 12.82 14.29 18.03
C ILE A 83 12.22 14.32 16.62
N LEU A 84 12.79 15.14 15.76
CA LEU A 84 12.77 14.85 14.33
C LEU A 84 13.85 13.79 14.09
N ILE A 85 13.44 12.64 13.57
CA ILE A 85 14.39 11.63 13.13
C ILE A 85 15.08 12.22 11.90
N GLU A 86 16.32 12.68 12.05
CA GLU A 86 17.23 12.95 10.94
C GLU A 86 17.09 11.76 9.95
N ASP A 87 16.88 12.06 8.66
CA ASP A 87 16.68 11.10 7.56
C ASP A 87 15.26 10.56 7.33
N SER A 88 14.23 11.00 8.08
CA SER A 88 12.83 10.64 7.75
C SER A 88 12.28 11.48 6.58
N SER A 89 11.82 10.82 5.52
CA SER A 89 11.16 11.48 4.39
C SER A 89 9.72 11.80 4.75
N ILE A 90 9.33 13.07 4.73
CA ILE A 90 7.97 13.50 5.03
C ILE A 90 7.16 13.49 3.74
N CYS A 91 6.06 12.75 3.76
CA CYS A 91 5.20 12.57 2.61
C CYS A 91 4.03 13.55 2.56
N GLU A 92 3.41 13.80 3.71
CA GLU A 92 2.29 14.73 3.86
C GLU A 92 2.47 15.52 5.15
N GLY A 93 2.08 16.80 5.10
CA GLY A 93 1.83 17.67 6.25
C GLY A 93 2.76 17.44 7.44
N LEU A 94 3.77 18.30 7.61
CA LEU A 94 4.62 18.20 8.78
C LEU A 94 4.02 19.01 9.93
N SER A 95 3.78 18.34 11.06
CA SER A 95 3.51 19.01 12.34
C SER A 95 4.73 18.85 13.24
N LEU A 96 5.49 19.92 13.46
CA LEU A 96 6.63 19.93 14.37
C LEU A 96 6.22 20.54 15.71
N PRO A 97 6.26 19.78 16.81
CA PRO A 97 6.24 20.38 18.12
C PRO A 97 7.57 21.11 18.30
N LEU A 98 7.55 22.45 18.34
CA LEU A 98 8.76 23.22 18.62
C LEU A 98 8.71 23.67 20.07
N ASN A 99 9.84 23.51 20.77
CA ASN A 99 10.01 24.11 22.07
C ASN A 99 10.87 25.35 21.92
N ILE A 100 10.22 26.52 21.92
CA ILE A 100 10.88 27.82 21.79
C ILE A 100 10.86 28.50 23.16
N SER A 101 12.03 28.94 23.63
CA SER A 101 12.15 29.57 24.93
C SER A 101 13.14 30.73 24.92
N ASP A 102 12.84 31.73 25.73
CA ASP A 102 13.74 32.81 26.09
C ASP A 102 13.68 32.98 27.61
N GLN A 103 14.84 33.09 28.24
CA GLN A 103 14.92 33.13 29.71
C GLN A 103 14.59 34.51 30.29
N ILE A 104 14.72 35.59 29.52
CA ILE A 104 14.77 36.96 30.07
C ILE A 104 13.74 37.90 29.43
N SER A 105 13.58 37.86 28.10
CA SER A 105 12.60 38.67 27.37
C SER A 105 11.55 37.84 26.65
N GLU A 106 10.49 38.51 26.22
CA GLU A 106 9.40 37.87 25.49
C GLU A 106 9.78 37.74 24.02
N ILE A 107 9.48 36.58 23.42
CA ILE A 107 9.65 36.36 21.98
C ILE A 107 8.63 37.24 21.25
N THR A 108 9.09 38.01 20.26
CA THR A 108 8.27 38.96 19.49
C THR A 108 7.96 38.49 18.08
N SER A 109 8.82 37.68 17.47
CA SER A 109 8.63 37.18 16.11
C SER A 109 9.26 35.80 15.91
N ILE A 110 8.56 34.95 15.15
CA ILE A 110 9.06 33.66 14.65
C ILE A 110 8.79 33.64 13.15
N LYS A 111 9.82 33.41 12.34
CA LYS A 111 9.69 33.23 10.89
C LYS A 111 10.25 31.88 10.48
N ALA A 112 9.51 31.14 9.68
CA ALA A 112 9.92 29.87 9.10
C ALA A 112 10.27 30.04 7.63
N PHE A 113 11.37 29.40 7.21
CA PHE A 113 11.86 29.42 5.84
C PHE A 113 12.11 28.02 5.33
N TRP A 114 11.70 27.75 4.09
CA TRP A 114 12.11 26.58 3.33
C TRP A 114 13.24 26.97 2.38
N GLY A 115 14.47 26.69 2.78
CA GLY A 115 15.65 27.23 2.10
C GLY A 115 15.74 28.76 2.20
N GLN A 116 15.39 29.45 1.11
CA GLN A 116 15.38 30.92 1.05
C GLN A 116 13.98 31.53 1.03
N GLU A 117 12.94 30.71 0.86
CA GLU A 117 11.56 31.17 0.80
C GLU A 117 10.96 31.25 2.20
N GLU A 118 10.42 32.41 2.59
CA GLU A 118 9.64 32.55 3.81
C GLU A 118 8.31 31.84 3.62
N ILE A 119 8.08 30.77 4.39
CA ILE A 119 6.88 29.94 4.27
C ILE A 119 5.82 30.32 5.30
N GLU A 120 6.22 30.86 6.46
CA GLU A 120 5.28 31.31 7.48
C GLU A 120 5.87 32.31 8.47
N GLN A 121 5.01 33.17 9.02
CA GLN A 121 5.34 34.09 10.10
C GLN A 121 4.30 33.98 11.21
N PHE A 122 4.76 33.83 12.46
CA PHE A 122 3.90 33.67 13.62
C PHE A 122 3.92 34.92 14.50
N SER A 123 2.76 35.21 15.10
CA SER A 123 2.66 36.16 16.21
C SER A 123 2.82 35.42 17.53
N PRO A 124 3.49 35.99 18.53
CA PRO A 124 3.73 35.32 19.81
C PRO A 124 2.44 35.22 20.64
N MET A 125 2.07 34.01 21.08
CA MET A 125 1.15 33.77 22.20
C MET A 125 1.30 32.33 22.74
N ASP A 126 1.39 32.23 24.08
CA ASP A 126 1.46 31.08 25.01
C ASP A 126 2.23 29.80 24.61
N SER A 127 2.92 29.24 25.61
CA SER A 127 4.03 28.27 25.64
C SER A 127 3.99 26.96 24.83
N ASP A 128 2.95 26.66 24.05
CA ASP A 128 2.83 25.42 23.28
C ASP A 128 2.74 25.72 21.77
N PHE A 129 3.88 25.71 21.07
CA PHE A 129 3.97 25.98 19.64
C PHE A 129 4.03 24.69 18.81
N SER A 130 3.13 24.54 17.85
CA SER A 130 3.22 23.53 16.80
C SER A 130 3.35 24.20 15.43
N PHE A 131 4.42 23.87 14.70
CA PHE A 131 4.61 24.28 13.31
C PHE A 131 3.86 23.29 12.41
N GLU A 132 2.73 23.69 11.83
CA GLU A 132 2.06 22.89 10.81
C GLU A 132 2.30 23.50 9.43
N PHE A 133 2.93 22.77 8.53
CA PHE A 133 3.05 23.22 7.14
C PHE A 133 2.60 22.17 6.14
N ASP A 134 1.95 22.68 5.09
CA ASP A 134 1.49 21.91 3.95
C ASP A 134 2.65 21.66 2.98
N SER A 135 3.24 20.46 3.07
CA SER A 135 4.36 20.04 2.21
C SER A 135 3.99 19.99 0.72
N SER A 136 2.71 19.97 0.34
CA SER A 136 2.28 19.87 -1.06
C SER A 136 2.69 21.07 -1.91
N LYS A 137 2.95 22.22 -1.28
CA LYS A 137 3.35 23.46 -1.96
C LYS A 137 4.86 23.60 -2.12
N LEU A 138 5.63 22.72 -1.50
CA LEU A 138 7.08 22.79 -1.47
C LEU A 138 7.71 21.84 -2.49
N GLY A 139 8.94 22.16 -2.90
CA GLY A 139 9.74 21.27 -3.74
C GLY A 139 10.13 20.01 -2.98
N ILE A 140 10.17 18.88 -3.69
CA ILE A 140 10.74 17.62 -3.18
C ILE A 140 12.23 17.74 -2.91
N GLY A 141 12.75 16.79 -2.13
CA GLY A 141 14.16 16.64 -1.84
C GLY A 141 14.55 17.18 -0.47
N GLU A 142 15.85 17.16 -0.22
CA GLU A 142 16.44 17.64 1.02
C GLU A 142 16.55 19.16 1.02
N GLN A 143 16.02 19.78 2.08
CA GLN A 143 16.14 21.20 2.30
C GLN A 143 16.16 21.53 3.79
N TYR A 144 16.83 22.63 4.13
CA TYR A 144 16.79 23.16 5.48
C TYR A 144 15.46 23.87 5.75
N LEU A 145 14.76 23.42 6.79
CA LEU A 145 13.76 24.22 7.47
C LEU A 145 14.50 25.13 8.45
N LYS A 146 14.56 26.43 8.14
CA LYS A 146 15.19 27.45 8.98
C LYS A 146 14.12 28.18 9.79
N LEU A 147 14.41 28.41 11.06
CA LEU A 147 13.64 29.31 11.93
C LEU A 147 14.49 30.53 12.30
N GLU A 148 13.86 31.70 12.23
CA GLU A 148 14.42 32.97 12.70
C GLU A 148 13.53 33.51 13.82
N LEU A 149 14.13 33.66 15.00
CA LEU A 149 13.47 34.03 16.25
C LEU A 149 13.99 35.38 16.69
N GLU A 150 13.09 36.28 17.07
CA GLU A 150 13.42 37.61 17.56
C GLU A 150 12.73 37.86 18.90
N ASP A 151 13.46 38.45 19.85
CA ASP A 151 12.95 38.80 21.19
C ASP A 151 12.52 40.28 21.29
N ALA A 152 12.10 40.72 22.48
CA ALA A 152 11.68 42.11 22.70
C ALA A 152 12.84 43.11 22.79
N ARG A 153 14.09 42.63 22.82
CA ARG A 153 15.32 43.42 22.78
C ARG A 153 15.95 43.46 21.38
N ASN A 154 15.32 42.83 20.39
CA ASN A 154 15.79 42.66 19.01
C ASN A 154 17.05 41.78 18.91
N ASN A 155 17.26 40.87 19.86
CA ASN A 155 18.22 39.78 19.71
C ASN A 155 17.61 38.73 18.78
N ILE A 156 18.41 38.26 17.81
CA ILE A 156 17.95 37.32 16.78
C ILE A 156 18.73 36.01 16.89
N THR A 157 18.00 34.90 16.90
CA THR A 157 18.55 33.55 16.75
C THR A 157 18.08 32.94 15.44
N VAL A 158 19.00 32.28 14.74
CA VAL A 158 18.70 31.49 13.54
C VAL A 158 19.14 30.07 13.79
N ASP A 159 18.21 29.13 13.63
CA ASP A 159 18.50 27.69 13.70
C ASP A 159 17.82 26.95 12.56
N SER A 160 18.29 25.75 12.24
CA SER A 160 17.77 24.99 11.11
C SER A 160 17.93 23.49 11.28
N ILE A 161 16.97 22.74 10.73
CA ILE A 161 17.06 21.29 10.61
C ILE A 161 16.95 20.87 9.14
N LEU A 162 17.70 19.83 8.76
CA LEU A 162 17.58 19.22 7.43
C LEU A 162 16.33 18.35 7.37
N VAL A 163 15.51 18.56 6.35
CA VAL A 163 14.25 17.87 6.14
C VAL A 163 14.21 17.34 4.71
N LYS A 164 13.84 16.06 4.53
CA LYS A 164 13.61 15.47 3.22
C LYS A 164 12.12 15.43 2.92
N LEU A 165 11.66 16.12 1.88
CA LEU A 165 10.27 16.05 1.42
C LEU A 165 10.12 15.09 0.25
N ALA A 166 9.06 14.29 0.32
CA ALA A 166 8.53 13.50 -0.78
C ALA A 166 7.11 13.97 -1.10
N LYS A 167 6.65 13.72 -2.34
CA LYS A 167 5.26 13.97 -2.74
C LYS A 167 4.46 12.68 -2.70
N LYS A 168 3.26 12.73 -2.14
CA LYS A 168 2.32 11.61 -2.21
C LYS A 168 1.92 11.35 -3.66
N ILE A 169 2.08 10.11 -4.09
CA ILE A 169 1.63 9.60 -5.39
C ILE A 169 0.20 9.08 -5.26
N THR A 170 -0.04 8.26 -4.25
CA THR A 170 -1.36 7.71 -3.90
C THR A 170 -1.32 7.22 -2.45
N GLN A 171 -2.44 6.72 -1.94
CA GLN A 171 -2.50 6.00 -0.67
C GLN A 171 -3.23 4.68 -0.84
N ILE A 172 -2.80 3.66 -0.12
CA ILE A 172 -3.39 2.32 -0.18
C ILE A 172 -4.22 2.11 1.08
N ASN A 173 -5.53 1.93 0.90
CA ASN A 173 -6.46 1.66 1.99
C ASN A 173 -6.61 0.14 2.14
N PHE A 174 -5.99 -0.41 3.19
CA PHE A 174 -6.13 -1.80 3.59
C PHE A 174 -7.33 -1.97 4.52
N PRO A 175 -8.26 -2.90 4.25
CA PRO A 175 -9.35 -3.19 5.16
C PRO A 175 -8.93 -4.14 6.30
N ASP A 176 -9.74 -4.21 7.36
CA ASP A 176 -9.58 -5.20 8.42
C ASP A 176 -9.54 -6.64 7.87
N GLY A 177 -8.64 -7.46 8.41
CA GLY A 177 -8.54 -8.89 8.10
C GLY A 177 -7.95 -9.23 6.72
N PHE A 178 -7.36 -8.24 6.02
CA PHE A 178 -6.77 -8.41 4.69
C PHE A 178 -5.55 -9.35 4.66
N VAL A 179 -4.80 -9.39 5.76
CA VAL A 179 -3.67 -10.31 6.01
C VAL A 179 -3.89 -11.07 7.32
N ARG A 180 -3.23 -12.23 7.47
CA ARG A 180 -3.13 -12.92 8.76
C ARG A 180 -2.00 -12.27 9.58
N PRO A 181 -2.30 -11.64 10.73
CA PRO A 181 -1.29 -10.94 11.53
C PRO A 181 -0.12 -11.85 11.91
N GLY A 182 1.11 -11.41 11.65
CA GLY A 182 2.34 -12.15 11.95
C GLY A 182 2.59 -13.37 11.07
N VAL A 183 1.86 -13.50 9.95
CA VAL A 183 1.97 -14.62 9.01
C VAL A 183 2.09 -14.12 7.57
N ASP A 184 1.18 -13.22 7.16
CA ASP A 184 1.24 -12.59 5.83
C ASP A 184 1.65 -11.13 5.97
N GLU A 185 2.47 -10.66 5.03
CA GLU A 185 2.75 -9.24 4.83
C GLU A 185 2.44 -8.84 3.39
N ILE A 186 2.11 -7.56 3.20
CA ILE A 186 1.91 -6.97 1.89
C ILE A 186 2.82 -5.77 1.76
N HIS A 187 3.78 -5.86 0.85
CA HIS A 187 4.62 -4.73 0.48
C HIS A 187 4.06 -4.07 -0.76
N VAL A 188 3.97 -2.74 -0.75
CA VAL A 188 3.62 -1.95 -1.92
C VAL A 188 4.85 -1.14 -2.29
N ILE A 189 5.39 -1.41 -3.48
CA ILE A 189 6.63 -0.83 -3.98
C ILE A 189 6.29 0.12 -5.12
N LEU A 190 6.81 1.34 -5.03
CA LEU A 190 6.81 2.33 -6.08
C LEU A 190 8.14 2.27 -6.82
N SER A 191 8.07 2.13 -8.14
CA SER A 191 9.22 2.19 -9.04
C SER A 191 8.98 3.20 -10.15
N ALA A 192 10.07 3.77 -10.68
CA ALA A 192 10.01 4.58 -11.89
C ALA A 192 9.62 3.71 -13.11
N SER A 193 9.25 4.33 -14.24
CA SER A 193 8.90 3.61 -15.48
C SER A 193 10.02 2.72 -16.02
N ASP A 194 11.28 3.02 -15.71
CA ASP A 194 12.44 2.20 -16.09
C ASP A 194 12.70 1.02 -15.14
N GLY A 195 11.88 0.87 -14.09
CA GLY A 195 11.95 -0.22 -13.13
C GLY A 195 12.76 0.11 -11.88
N SER A 196 13.45 1.25 -11.83
CA SER A 196 14.26 1.62 -10.66
C SER A 196 13.40 1.81 -9.41
N PHE A 197 13.87 1.30 -8.27
CA PHE A 197 13.18 1.43 -6.98
C PHE A 197 13.14 2.89 -6.50
N ILE A 198 11.97 3.35 -6.03
CA ILE A 198 11.80 4.69 -5.43
C ILE A 198 11.50 4.57 -3.94
N ASN A 199 10.41 3.88 -3.59
CA ASN A 199 9.94 3.80 -2.21
C ASN A 199 9.05 2.57 -1.99
N SER A 200 8.77 2.23 -0.75
CA SER A 200 7.86 1.16 -0.37
C SER A 200 7.19 1.40 0.98
N VAL A 201 6.03 0.79 1.16
CA VAL A 201 5.37 0.65 2.47
C VAL A 201 4.97 -0.81 2.69
N THR A 202 4.79 -1.20 3.95
CA THR A 202 4.44 -2.57 4.34
C THR A 202 3.21 -2.55 5.23
N HIS A 203 2.24 -3.42 4.91
CA HIS A 203 1.11 -3.73 5.75
C HIS A 203 1.24 -5.15 6.33
N SER A 204 1.29 -5.28 7.66
CA SER A 204 1.44 -6.56 8.36
C SER A 204 0.54 -6.72 9.60
N SER A 205 -0.20 -5.66 9.97
CA SER A 205 -0.98 -5.61 11.21
C SER A 205 -2.26 -6.45 11.16
N GLY A 206 -2.83 -6.63 9.96
CA GLY A 206 -4.16 -7.20 9.73
C GLY A 206 -5.33 -6.34 10.24
N LEU A 207 -5.05 -5.13 10.71
CA LEU A 207 -6.06 -4.11 11.04
C LEU A 207 -6.20 -3.12 9.88
N ALA A 208 -7.34 -2.46 9.76
CA ALA A 208 -7.52 -1.44 8.74
C ALA A 208 -6.47 -0.32 8.87
N GLU A 209 -5.86 0.05 7.75
CA GLU A 209 -4.75 0.99 7.70
C GLU A 209 -4.71 1.71 6.36
N THR A 210 -4.36 3.00 6.37
CA THR A 210 -4.10 3.77 5.15
C THR A 210 -2.61 4.08 5.09
N LEU A 211 -1.93 3.57 4.07
CA LEU A 211 -0.49 3.76 3.88
C LEU A 211 -0.23 4.70 2.70
N PRO A 212 0.38 5.88 2.91
CA PRO A 212 0.75 6.78 1.81
C PRO A 212 1.96 6.25 1.06
N ILE A 213 1.89 6.24 -0.28
CA ILE A 213 3.00 5.94 -1.18
C ILE A 213 3.54 7.24 -1.75
N CYS A 214 4.83 7.47 -1.60
CA CYS A 214 5.43 8.78 -1.79
C CYS A 214 6.69 8.67 -2.64
N SER A 215 6.91 9.68 -3.48
CA SER A 215 8.08 9.77 -4.36
C SER A 215 8.98 10.92 -3.92
N ASP A 216 10.27 10.64 -3.75
CA ASP A 216 11.30 11.66 -3.58
C ASP A 216 11.87 12.16 -4.93
N ILE A 217 11.35 11.63 -6.04
CA ILE A 217 11.54 12.14 -7.40
C ILE A 217 10.23 12.72 -7.95
N GLU A 218 10.34 13.69 -8.85
CA GLU A 218 9.16 14.33 -9.45
C GLU A 218 8.53 13.39 -10.47
N ILE A 219 7.25 13.06 -10.28
CA ILE A 219 6.42 12.31 -11.22
C ILE A 219 5.33 13.28 -11.67
N GLY A 220 5.38 13.68 -12.94
CA GLY A 220 4.38 14.53 -13.56
C GLY A 220 3.11 13.76 -13.90
N GLU A 221 2.04 14.50 -14.25
CA GLU A 221 0.73 13.93 -14.62
C GLU A 221 0.79 12.92 -15.78
N ALA A 222 1.72 13.12 -16.72
CA ALA A 222 1.89 12.27 -17.90
C ALA A 222 3.01 11.23 -17.74
N ASP A 223 3.74 11.26 -16.63
CA ASP A 223 4.85 10.34 -16.41
C ASP A 223 4.28 8.99 -15.95
N GLU A 224 4.83 7.93 -16.54
CA GLU A 224 4.48 6.57 -16.15
C GLU A 224 5.32 6.09 -14.96
N PHE A 225 4.70 5.31 -14.09
CA PHE A 225 5.36 4.61 -12.98
C PHE A 225 4.82 3.19 -12.84
N ILE A 226 5.41 2.45 -11.91
CA ILE A 226 5.03 1.07 -11.60
C ILE A 226 4.66 0.98 -10.13
N LEU A 227 3.50 0.37 -9.83
CA LEU A 227 3.16 -0.07 -8.48
C LEU A 227 3.21 -1.59 -8.43
N THR A 228 4.00 -2.12 -7.51
CA THR A 228 4.12 -3.56 -7.31
C THR A 228 3.56 -3.94 -5.96
N PHE A 229 2.56 -4.83 -5.95
CA PHE A 229 2.10 -5.48 -4.73
C PHE A 229 2.87 -6.79 -4.56
N VAL A 230 3.49 -6.98 -3.40
CA VAL A 230 4.18 -8.22 -3.05
C VAL A 230 3.42 -8.85 -1.88
N SER A 231 2.86 -10.03 -2.11
CA SER A 231 2.34 -10.89 -1.05
C SER A 231 3.46 -11.76 -0.53
N ASP A 232 3.85 -11.52 0.71
CA ASP A 232 4.83 -12.31 1.45
C ASP A 232 4.10 -13.23 2.43
N PHE A 233 4.42 -14.51 2.38
CA PHE A 233 4.00 -15.50 3.36
C PHE A 233 5.23 -16.08 4.07
N GLU A 234 5.42 -15.64 5.32
CA GLU A 234 6.47 -16.04 6.25
C GLU A 234 7.91 -15.97 5.70
N ASP A 235 8.23 -15.02 4.82
CA ASP A 235 9.51 -14.87 4.13
C ASP A 235 9.88 -16.08 3.24
N VAL A 236 8.90 -16.90 2.85
CA VAL A 236 9.11 -18.13 2.08
C VAL A 236 8.45 -18.06 0.72
N VAL A 237 7.17 -17.66 0.67
CA VAL A 237 6.39 -17.67 -0.56
C VAL A 237 6.03 -16.24 -0.97
N TYR A 238 6.47 -15.84 -2.15
CA TYR A 238 6.26 -14.51 -2.69
C TYR A 238 5.42 -14.56 -3.96
N GLY A 239 4.28 -13.87 -3.93
CA GLY A 239 3.53 -13.49 -5.13
C GLY A 239 3.77 -12.03 -5.45
N ILE A 240 4.36 -11.74 -6.60
CA ILE A 240 4.76 -10.38 -7.01
C ILE A 240 3.87 -9.92 -8.16
N TYR A 241 3.19 -8.79 -7.99
CA TYR A 241 2.17 -8.28 -8.92
C TYR A 241 2.48 -6.85 -9.35
N PRO A 242 3.39 -6.66 -10.33
CA PRO A 242 3.73 -5.33 -10.85
C PRO A 242 2.68 -4.86 -11.86
N TYR A 243 2.15 -3.67 -11.63
CA TYR A 243 1.27 -2.93 -12.53
C TYR A 243 2.08 -1.80 -13.18
N HIS A 244 2.34 -1.95 -14.48
CA HIS A 244 3.09 -1.00 -15.30
C HIS A 244 2.18 0.03 -15.98
N ASN A 245 2.80 1.02 -16.63
CA ASN A 245 2.14 2.07 -17.41
C ASN A 245 1.06 2.81 -16.60
N LEU A 246 1.31 3.01 -15.30
CA LEU A 246 0.41 3.75 -14.43
C LEU A 246 0.71 5.23 -14.53
N THR A 247 -0.33 6.05 -14.53
CA THR A 247 -0.26 7.51 -14.49
C THR A 247 -1.05 8.03 -13.28
N LEU A 248 -0.72 9.25 -12.83
CA LEU A 248 -1.39 9.85 -11.67
C LEU A 248 -2.90 9.99 -11.90
N ASP A 249 -3.30 10.33 -13.11
CA ASP A 249 -4.71 10.50 -13.50
C ASP A 249 -5.48 9.17 -13.65
N ALA A 250 -4.80 8.03 -13.79
CA ALA A 250 -5.41 6.70 -13.84
C ALA A 250 -5.61 6.12 -12.44
N VAL A 251 -4.59 6.27 -11.59
CA VAL A 251 -4.58 5.73 -10.21
C VAL A 251 -5.37 6.62 -9.25
N GLY A 252 -5.28 7.95 -9.39
CA GLY A 252 -5.90 8.90 -8.48
C GLY A 252 -5.27 8.92 -7.09
N SER A 253 -5.94 9.59 -6.15
CA SER A 253 -5.40 9.87 -4.82
C SER A 253 -5.36 8.65 -3.89
N GLU A 254 -6.15 7.62 -4.16
CA GLU A 254 -6.25 6.43 -3.32
C GLU A 254 -6.60 5.16 -4.10
N ILE A 255 -6.08 4.02 -3.64
CA ILE A 255 -6.47 2.67 -4.03
C ILE A 255 -7.19 2.02 -2.84
N ASN A 256 -8.42 1.59 -3.05
CA ASN A 256 -9.26 0.98 -2.04
C ASN A 256 -9.25 -0.54 -2.19
N LEU A 257 -8.45 -1.25 -1.39
CA LEU A 257 -8.37 -2.70 -1.51
C LEU A 257 -9.66 -3.37 -1.02
N ALA A 258 -10.20 -4.29 -1.82
CA ALA A 258 -11.37 -5.06 -1.39
C ALA A 258 -11.03 -5.95 -0.21
N LYS A 259 -12.06 -6.21 0.61
CA LYS A 259 -11.95 -7.20 1.66
C LYS A 259 -11.72 -8.57 1.05
N ARG A 260 -10.72 -9.28 1.56
CA ARG A 260 -10.48 -10.70 1.31
C ARG A 260 -10.34 -11.42 2.64
N SER A 261 -10.43 -12.75 2.62
CA SER A 261 -10.16 -13.53 3.82
C SER A 261 -9.14 -14.64 3.61
N GLY A 262 -8.26 -14.80 4.61
CA GLY A 262 -7.31 -15.90 4.73
C GLY A 262 -7.87 -17.03 5.59
N GLY A 263 -7.54 -18.27 5.24
CA GLY A 263 -7.80 -19.44 6.09
C GLY A 263 -6.88 -19.48 7.31
N LEU A 264 -7.45 -19.62 8.51
CA LEU A 264 -6.72 -19.58 9.78
C LEU A 264 -6.46 -20.96 10.39
N SER A 265 -7.32 -21.94 10.12
CA SER A 265 -7.24 -23.24 10.79
C SER A 265 -7.51 -24.38 9.83
N PRO A 266 -6.48 -25.14 9.42
CA PRO A 266 -6.67 -26.24 8.48
C PRO A 266 -7.42 -27.41 9.12
N GLY A 267 -8.34 -27.97 8.33
CA GLY A 267 -9.08 -29.20 8.58
C GLY A 267 -8.80 -30.23 7.48
N THR A 268 -9.08 -31.49 7.79
CA THR A 268 -9.07 -32.59 6.81
C THR A 268 -10.43 -33.26 6.79
N VAL A 269 -10.77 -33.85 5.65
CA VAL A 269 -12.01 -34.61 5.46
C VAL A 269 -11.70 -35.94 4.78
N ASN A 270 -12.38 -36.98 5.22
CA ASN A 270 -12.42 -38.30 4.59
C ASN A 270 -13.85 -38.82 4.67
N ILE A 271 -14.55 -38.82 3.54
CA ILE A 271 -15.96 -39.22 3.43
C ILE A 271 -16.03 -40.50 2.60
N GLU A 272 -16.62 -41.55 3.16
CA GLU A 272 -16.87 -42.80 2.43
C GLU A 272 -17.92 -42.61 1.32
N LEU A 273 -17.66 -43.20 0.16
CA LEU A 273 -18.52 -43.18 -1.04
C LEU A 273 -18.89 -44.63 -1.42
N PRO A 274 -19.75 -45.33 -0.66
CA PRO A 274 -20.09 -46.74 -0.90
C PRO A 274 -20.75 -46.99 -2.27
N ASP A 275 -21.42 -45.97 -2.82
CA ASP A 275 -22.18 -46.07 -4.08
C ASP A 275 -21.40 -45.52 -5.29
N TYR A 276 -20.09 -45.26 -5.15
CA TYR A 276 -19.25 -44.80 -6.25
C TYR A 276 -19.23 -45.80 -7.40
N LYS A 277 -19.34 -45.28 -8.64
CA LYS A 277 -19.21 -46.06 -9.87
C LYS A 277 -17.99 -45.61 -10.63
N GLU A 278 -17.27 -46.58 -11.19
CA GLU A 278 -16.14 -46.29 -12.08
C GLU A 278 -16.61 -45.43 -13.27
N GLY A 279 -15.88 -44.34 -13.53
CA GLY A 279 -16.22 -43.34 -14.55
C GLY A 279 -16.93 -42.09 -14.00
N ASP A 280 -17.47 -42.14 -12.78
CA ASP A 280 -18.05 -40.95 -12.15
C ASP A 280 -16.93 -39.99 -11.71
N TYR A 281 -17.11 -38.70 -12.00
CA TYR A 281 -16.27 -37.61 -11.56
C TYR A 281 -16.87 -36.99 -10.30
N ILE A 282 -16.19 -37.19 -9.16
CA ILE A 282 -16.61 -36.66 -7.85
C ILE A 282 -15.53 -35.74 -7.29
N ARG A 283 -15.90 -34.50 -6.97
CA ARG A 283 -14.99 -33.49 -6.45
C ARG A 283 -15.73 -32.41 -5.67
N ALA A 284 -15.05 -31.86 -4.66
CA ALA A 284 -15.36 -30.58 -4.06
C ALA A 284 -14.18 -29.63 -4.24
N SER A 285 -14.42 -28.37 -4.54
CA SER A 285 -13.38 -27.35 -4.60
C SER A 285 -14.00 -25.99 -4.39
N GLY A 286 -13.34 -25.14 -3.62
CA GLY A 286 -13.70 -23.75 -3.41
C GLY A 286 -12.54 -23.01 -2.77
N GLN A 287 -12.77 -21.76 -2.39
CA GLN A 287 -11.72 -21.01 -1.70
C GLN A 287 -11.37 -21.68 -0.37
N TRP A 288 -10.08 -21.90 -0.11
CA TRP A 288 -9.57 -22.58 1.08
C TRP A 288 -10.09 -24.01 1.29
N SER A 289 -10.68 -24.65 0.29
CA SER A 289 -11.21 -26.01 0.39
C SER A 289 -11.06 -26.82 -0.89
N SER A 290 -10.72 -28.10 -0.76
CA SER A 290 -10.66 -29.03 -1.89
C SER A 290 -10.72 -30.47 -1.41
N ALA A 291 -11.50 -31.30 -2.08
CA ALA A 291 -11.48 -32.74 -1.91
C ALA A 291 -11.69 -33.48 -3.24
N LEU A 292 -10.96 -34.58 -3.41
CA LEU A 292 -10.97 -35.42 -4.60
C LEU A 292 -11.28 -36.86 -4.22
N ASN A 293 -11.91 -37.59 -5.14
CA ASN A 293 -12.08 -39.02 -4.96
C ASN A 293 -10.71 -39.73 -4.98
N TYR A 294 -10.41 -40.42 -3.89
CA TYR A 294 -9.21 -41.21 -3.67
C TYR A 294 -9.56 -42.69 -3.66
N GLN A 295 -8.84 -43.47 -4.46
CA GLN A 295 -8.98 -44.94 -4.57
C GLN A 295 -10.39 -45.45 -4.91
N GLY A 296 -11.29 -44.59 -5.41
CA GLY A 296 -12.59 -44.97 -5.92
C GLY A 296 -13.64 -45.26 -4.84
N ASN A 297 -13.43 -44.82 -3.60
CA ASN A 297 -14.41 -45.03 -2.52
C ASN A 297 -14.30 -44.02 -1.37
N ILE A 298 -13.40 -43.03 -1.42
CA ILE A 298 -13.24 -42.03 -0.37
C ILE A 298 -13.08 -40.65 -1.00
N LEU A 299 -13.93 -39.69 -0.66
CA LEU A 299 -13.69 -38.28 -0.94
C LEU A 299 -12.77 -37.71 0.14
N SER A 300 -11.53 -37.37 -0.23
CA SER A 300 -10.49 -36.94 0.71
C SER A 300 -9.94 -35.57 0.35
N GLY A 301 -9.66 -34.75 1.37
CA GLY A 301 -9.14 -33.41 1.14
C GLY A 301 -8.97 -32.55 2.39
N HIS A 302 -8.94 -31.23 2.15
CA HIS A 302 -8.65 -30.20 3.15
C HIS A 302 -9.64 -29.05 3.07
N PHE A 303 -9.75 -28.29 4.16
CA PHE A 303 -10.51 -27.05 4.21
C PHE A 303 -10.06 -26.14 5.35
N SER A 304 -10.55 -24.91 5.41
CA SER A 304 -10.36 -24.04 6.58
C SER A 304 -11.59 -24.04 7.48
N ARG A 305 -11.38 -24.15 8.80
CA ARG A 305 -12.44 -24.10 9.82
C ARG A 305 -12.89 -22.68 10.14
N ASN A 306 -11.94 -21.75 10.10
CA ASN A 306 -12.09 -20.38 10.53
C ASN A 306 -11.33 -19.46 9.57
N TYR A 307 -11.69 -18.17 9.59
CA TYR A 307 -11.26 -17.20 8.60
C TYR A 307 -10.90 -15.87 9.26
N THR A 308 -10.04 -15.08 8.61
CA THR A 308 -9.79 -13.69 9.08
C THR A 308 -11.06 -12.84 9.09
N LEU A 309 -12.01 -13.14 8.18
CA LEU A 309 -13.33 -12.53 8.10
C LEU A 309 -14.36 -13.65 7.85
N GLU A 310 -15.06 -14.05 8.91
CA GLU A 310 -16.04 -15.15 8.85
C GLU A 310 -17.16 -14.94 7.82
N SER A 311 -17.51 -13.68 7.49
CA SER A 311 -18.51 -13.37 6.47
C SER A 311 -18.05 -13.62 5.03
N LEU A 312 -16.75 -13.79 4.80
CA LEU A 312 -16.16 -14.05 3.48
C LEU A 312 -15.58 -15.47 3.36
N GLY A 313 -15.69 -16.27 4.42
CA GLY A 313 -15.27 -17.66 4.41
C GLY A 313 -16.45 -18.58 4.15
N SER A 314 -16.19 -19.75 3.53
CA SER A 314 -17.16 -20.84 3.50
C SER A 314 -16.50 -22.12 3.96
N ASN A 315 -16.89 -22.62 5.13
CA ASN A 315 -16.54 -23.96 5.57
C ASN A 315 -17.42 -25.04 4.91
N LYS A 316 -18.34 -24.67 4.03
CA LYS A 316 -19.27 -25.58 3.35
C LYS A 316 -18.61 -26.26 2.17
N PHE A 317 -19.07 -27.46 1.82
CA PHE A 317 -18.61 -28.22 0.66
C PHE A 317 -19.73 -28.38 -0.35
N PHE A 318 -19.55 -27.81 -1.55
CA PHE A 318 -20.28 -28.25 -2.72
C PHE A 318 -19.55 -29.42 -3.38
N ILE A 319 -20.25 -30.55 -3.52
CA ILE A 319 -19.72 -31.76 -4.14
C ILE A 319 -20.48 -31.97 -5.45
N MET A 320 -19.78 -31.86 -6.57
CA MET A 320 -20.29 -32.32 -7.86
C MET A 320 -20.04 -33.81 -8.02
N ASN A 321 -20.99 -34.50 -8.65
CA ASN A 321 -20.88 -35.91 -9.04
C ASN A 321 -21.57 -36.10 -10.38
N PHE A 322 -20.82 -36.45 -11.42
CA PHE A 322 -21.40 -36.72 -12.74
C PHE A 322 -20.53 -37.67 -13.55
N ASN A 323 -21.10 -38.29 -14.57
CA ASN A 323 -20.36 -39.12 -15.51
C ASN A 323 -20.32 -38.42 -16.89
N PRO A 324 -19.15 -38.01 -17.40
CA PRO A 324 -19.04 -37.25 -18.65
C PRO A 324 -19.51 -38.02 -19.88
N ASP A 325 -19.66 -39.34 -19.78
CA ASP A 325 -20.12 -40.21 -20.88
C ASP A 325 -21.62 -40.53 -20.81
N ILE A 326 -22.33 -40.07 -19.77
CA ILE A 326 -23.76 -40.30 -19.55
C ILE A 326 -24.50 -38.97 -19.50
N ILE A 327 -25.46 -38.80 -20.42
CA ILE A 327 -26.35 -37.64 -20.50
C ILE A 327 -27.15 -37.50 -19.20
N GLU A 328 -27.32 -36.27 -18.71
CA GLU A 328 -28.12 -35.94 -17.52
C GLU A 328 -27.70 -36.72 -16.25
N SER A 329 -26.42 -37.08 -16.15
CA SER A 329 -25.87 -37.82 -15.00
C SER A 329 -25.51 -36.93 -13.80
N TYR A 330 -25.61 -35.60 -13.96
CA TYR A 330 -25.16 -34.65 -12.97
C TYR A 330 -26.05 -34.64 -11.73
N LYS A 331 -25.42 -34.86 -10.58
CA LYS A 331 -26.01 -34.76 -9.25
C LYS A 331 -25.04 -34.03 -8.32
N TRP A 332 -25.56 -33.45 -7.26
CA TRP A 332 -24.77 -32.62 -6.36
C TRP A 332 -25.19 -32.80 -4.90
N ALA A 333 -24.24 -32.60 -3.98
CA ALA A 333 -24.51 -32.53 -2.55
C ALA A 333 -23.92 -31.25 -1.99
N PHE A 334 -24.61 -30.61 -1.05
CA PHE A 334 -24.13 -29.39 -0.40
C PHE A 334 -24.08 -29.61 1.11
N ILE A 335 -22.87 -29.65 1.66
CA ILE A 335 -22.59 -29.99 3.05
C ILE A 335 -22.27 -28.71 3.82
N GLU A 336 -23.08 -28.42 4.83
CA GLU A 336 -22.90 -27.24 5.69
C GLU A 336 -21.66 -27.32 6.60
N ASP A 337 -21.31 -28.52 7.08
CA ASP A 337 -20.08 -28.74 7.85
C ASP A 337 -19.44 -30.10 7.50
N PRO A 338 -18.39 -30.12 6.65
CA PRO A 338 -17.72 -31.35 6.22
C PRO A 338 -16.98 -32.07 7.36
N HIS A 339 -16.80 -31.47 8.56
CA HIS A 339 -16.29 -32.22 9.72
C HIS A 339 -17.28 -33.22 10.30
N THR A 340 -18.58 -33.03 10.02
CA THR A 340 -19.64 -33.84 10.63
C THR A 340 -20.08 -34.99 9.74
N VAL A 341 -19.62 -35.03 8.50
CA VAL A 341 -20.00 -36.03 7.49
C VAL A 341 -18.83 -36.99 7.27
N PHE A 342 -19.11 -38.29 7.43
CA PHE A 342 -18.11 -39.36 7.26
C PHE A 342 -18.47 -40.33 6.13
N LYS A 343 -19.68 -40.20 5.56
CA LYS A 343 -20.21 -41.07 4.51
C LYS A 343 -21.26 -40.32 3.69
N LEU A 344 -21.24 -40.49 2.37
CA LEU A 344 -22.25 -40.00 1.44
C LEU A 344 -22.76 -41.16 0.56
N GLU A 345 -24.06 -41.39 0.61
CA GLU A 345 -24.77 -42.38 -0.20
C GLU A 345 -25.45 -41.68 -1.39
N ASP A 346 -25.87 -42.44 -2.40
CA ASP A 346 -26.49 -41.88 -3.62
C ASP A 346 -27.73 -41.01 -3.31
N LYS A 347 -28.46 -41.32 -2.24
CA LYS A 347 -29.64 -40.55 -1.77
C LYS A 347 -29.29 -39.17 -1.21
N ASP A 348 -28.03 -38.93 -0.85
CA ASP A 348 -27.57 -37.66 -0.28
C ASP A 348 -27.25 -36.64 -1.39
N PHE A 349 -27.26 -37.08 -2.65
CA PHE A 349 -27.12 -36.23 -3.82
C PHE A 349 -28.50 -35.85 -4.39
N SER A 350 -28.67 -34.58 -4.73
CA SER A 350 -29.81 -34.05 -5.47
C SER A 350 -29.51 -34.04 -6.96
N ALA A 351 -30.52 -34.43 -7.76
CA ALA A 351 -30.57 -34.20 -9.20
C ALA A 351 -31.59 -33.11 -9.59
N ASN A 352 -32.18 -32.43 -8.60
CA ASN A 352 -33.08 -31.30 -8.82
C ASN A 352 -32.27 -30.01 -9.06
N ASP A 353 -32.92 -29.02 -9.66
CA ASP A 353 -32.35 -27.70 -9.94
C ASP A 353 -31.02 -27.79 -10.71
N VAL A 354 -30.97 -28.70 -11.69
CA VAL A 354 -29.81 -28.87 -12.58
C VAL A 354 -30.13 -28.25 -13.93
N ILE A 355 -29.25 -27.36 -14.39
CA ILE A 355 -29.25 -26.89 -15.78
C ILE A 355 -28.52 -27.94 -16.62
N ASN A 356 -29.10 -28.31 -17.77
CA ASN A 356 -28.47 -29.12 -18.80
C ASN A 356 -28.46 -28.29 -20.08
N SER A 357 -27.30 -28.11 -20.68
CA SER A 357 -27.10 -27.27 -21.86
C SER A 357 -25.91 -27.77 -22.67
N ASN A 358 -25.67 -27.13 -23.81
CA ASN A 358 -24.62 -27.49 -24.73
C ASN A 358 -23.97 -26.24 -25.34
N ILE A 359 -22.71 -26.33 -25.76
CA ILE A 359 -21.98 -25.22 -26.37
C ILE A 359 -21.64 -25.57 -27.81
N GLU A 360 -22.07 -24.73 -28.76
CA GLU A 360 -21.59 -24.81 -30.14
C GLU A 360 -20.20 -24.16 -30.25
N MET A 361 -19.19 -24.94 -30.58
CA MET A 361 -17.83 -24.45 -30.76
C MET A 361 -17.52 -24.26 -32.25
N VAL A 362 -17.25 -23.01 -32.64
CA VAL A 362 -16.91 -22.63 -34.03
C VAL A 362 -15.40 -22.47 -34.16
N GLY A 363 -14.77 -23.39 -34.91
CA GLY A 363 -13.32 -23.43 -35.15
C GLY A 363 -12.85 -24.84 -35.57
N THR A 364 -11.54 -25.06 -35.60
CA THR A 364 -10.93 -26.34 -36.04
C THR A 364 -10.25 -27.07 -34.88
N ASN A 365 -10.45 -28.40 -34.75
CA ASN A 365 -9.82 -29.26 -33.74
C ASN A 365 -9.92 -28.73 -32.30
N LEU A 366 -11.15 -28.64 -31.79
CA LEU A 366 -11.46 -28.02 -30.50
C LEU A 366 -11.68 -29.08 -29.42
N ASP A 367 -10.87 -29.03 -28.36
CA ASP A 367 -11.03 -29.78 -27.11
C ASP A 367 -11.23 -28.77 -25.97
N PRO A 368 -12.44 -28.24 -25.79
CA PRO A 368 -12.65 -27.15 -24.86
C PRO A 368 -12.72 -27.66 -23.43
N PHE A 369 -12.12 -26.87 -22.55
CA PHE A 369 -12.26 -26.93 -21.12
C PHE A 369 -13.44 -26.04 -20.72
N LEU A 370 -14.22 -26.48 -19.72
CA LEU A 370 -15.21 -25.64 -19.05
C LEU A 370 -15.14 -25.83 -17.54
N ALA A 371 -15.08 -24.72 -16.83
CA ALA A 371 -15.38 -24.66 -15.41
C ALA A 371 -16.54 -23.68 -15.16
N VAL A 372 -17.37 -24.01 -14.17
CA VAL A 372 -18.42 -23.11 -13.67
C VAL A 372 -18.26 -23.01 -12.16
N TYR A 373 -18.34 -21.79 -11.66
CA TYR A 373 -18.20 -21.43 -10.26
C TYR A 373 -19.51 -20.82 -9.77
N GLY A 374 -19.98 -21.22 -8.59
CA GLY A 374 -21.20 -20.72 -7.97
C GLY A 374 -20.92 -19.94 -6.70
N PHE A 375 -21.57 -18.78 -6.55
CA PHE A 375 -21.46 -17.91 -5.38
C PHE A 375 -22.70 -18.04 -4.50
N GLU A 376 -22.54 -18.32 -3.20
CA GLU A 376 -23.69 -18.58 -2.33
C GLU A 376 -24.58 -17.34 -2.12
N ASN A 377 -24.00 -16.14 -2.19
CA ASN A 377 -24.66 -14.86 -1.92
C ASN A 377 -23.85 -13.69 -2.52
N GLU A 378 -24.41 -12.48 -2.44
CA GLU A 378 -23.79 -11.24 -2.93
C GLU A 378 -22.42 -10.96 -2.27
N THR A 379 -22.28 -11.18 -0.96
CA THR A 379 -21.01 -10.99 -0.24
C THR A 379 -19.90 -11.89 -0.79
N HIS A 380 -20.21 -13.16 -1.08
CA HIS A 380 -19.29 -14.10 -1.70
C HIS A 380 -18.96 -13.72 -3.15
N PHE A 381 -19.95 -13.23 -3.90
CA PHE A 381 -19.75 -12.72 -5.25
C PHE A 381 -18.81 -11.51 -5.29
N ASP A 382 -18.95 -10.57 -4.35
CA ASP A 382 -18.11 -9.39 -4.28
C ASP A 382 -16.67 -9.69 -3.84
N ALA A 383 -16.47 -10.73 -3.04
CA ALA A 383 -15.15 -11.17 -2.55
C ALA A 383 -14.49 -12.27 -3.42
N MET A 384 -15.14 -12.66 -4.53
CA MET A 384 -14.70 -13.76 -5.41
C MET A 384 -14.54 -15.12 -4.69
N VAL A 385 -15.40 -15.37 -3.70
CA VAL A 385 -15.44 -16.60 -2.88
C VAL A 385 -16.45 -17.56 -3.52
N SER A 386 -15.99 -18.61 -4.18
CA SER A 386 -16.89 -19.49 -4.94
C SER A 386 -16.71 -20.97 -4.64
N HIS A 387 -17.70 -21.75 -5.05
CA HIS A 387 -17.61 -23.20 -5.19
C HIS A 387 -17.43 -23.54 -6.66
N MET A 388 -16.55 -24.49 -6.98
CA MET A 388 -16.49 -25.06 -8.32
C MET A 388 -17.63 -26.06 -8.48
N ILE A 389 -18.65 -25.67 -9.26
CA ILE A 389 -19.90 -26.41 -9.42
C ILE A 389 -19.94 -27.22 -10.71
N TYR A 390 -19.02 -26.99 -11.63
CA TYR A 390 -18.77 -27.88 -12.76
C TYR A 390 -17.32 -27.75 -13.19
N TRP A 391 -16.71 -28.86 -13.61
CA TRP A 391 -15.37 -28.86 -14.16
C TRP A 391 -15.20 -30.04 -15.11
N ASN A 392 -14.91 -29.74 -16.37
CA ASN A 392 -14.58 -30.75 -17.36
C ASN A 392 -13.36 -30.29 -18.17
N PRO A 393 -12.23 -31.03 -18.09
CA PRO A 393 -11.01 -30.62 -18.76
C PRO A 393 -11.07 -30.81 -20.27
N ARG A 394 -12.02 -31.63 -20.75
CA ARG A 394 -12.26 -31.93 -22.16
C ARG A 394 -13.74 -32.25 -22.35
N LEU A 395 -14.55 -31.23 -22.64
CA LEU A 395 -15.95 -31.45 -22.97
C LEU A 395 -16.03 -32.41 -24.16
N ASN A 396 -16.75 -33.52 -23.97
CA ASN A 396 -16.79 -34.59 -24.95
C ASN A 396 -17.62 -34.19 -26.17
N ARG A 397 -17.07 -34.45 -27.36
CA ARG A 397 -17.69 -34.11 -28.64
C ARG A 397 -18.83 -35.05 -29.04
N PHE A 398 -18.90 -36.23 -28.43
CA PHE A 398 -19.82 -37.31 -28.83
C PHE A 398 -21.30 -36.91 -28.77
N ASN A 399 -21.68 -35.92 -27.96
CA ASN A 399 -23.04 -35.38 -27.87
C ASN A 399 -23.16 -33.86 -28.06
N GLY A 400 -22.09 -33.17 -28.49
CA GLY A 400 -22.12 -31.72 -28.72
C GLY A 400 -21.75 -30.87 -27.51
N TYR A 401 -20.58 -31.11 -26.90
CA TYR A 401 -20.03 -30.31 -25.79
C TYR A 401 -21.08 -29.98 -24.71
N ASP A 402 -21.82 -31.01 -24.29
CA ASP A 402 -22.84 -30.91 -23.25
C ASP A 402 -22.21 -30.65 -21.88
N TYR A 403 -22.91 -29.88 -21.07
CA TYR A 403 -22.53 -29.58 -19.70
C TYR A 403 -23.77 -29.43 -18.81
N SER A 404 -23.56 -29.64 -17.51
CA SER A 404 -24.61 -29.54 -16.52
C SER A 404 -24.09 -28.96 -15.21
N TYR A 405 -24.87 -28.16 -14.52
CA TYR A 405 -24.46 -27.61 -13.21
C TYR A 405 -25.68 -27.29 -12.34
N ALA A 406 -25.46 -27.19 -11.03
CA ALA A 406 -26.52 -26.85 -10.08
C ALA A 406 -26.90 -25.36 -10.16
N ASN A 407 -28.20 -25.09 -10.26
CA ASN A 407 -28.80 -23.75 -10.32
C ASN A 407 -29.40 -23.34 -8.98
N ILE A 408 -28.57 -23.38 -7.93
CA ILE A 408 -28.95 -23.07 -6.54
C ILE A 408 -28.17 -21.88 -5.96
N PHE A 409 -27.28 -21.28 -6.76
CA PHE A 409 -26.38 -20.21 -6.36
C PHE A 409 -26.96 -18.83 -6.70
N TYR A 410 -26.49 -17.81 -6.01
CA TYR A 410 -26.89 -16.42 -6.23
C TYR A 410 -26.51 -15.93 -7.63
N ASP A 411 -25.26 -16.20 -8.02
CA ASP A 411 -24.73 -15.97 -9.36
C ASP A 411 -23.70 -17.04 -9.69
N VAL A 412 -23.31 -17.12 -10.96
CA VAL A 412 -22.30 -18.04 -11.46
C VAL A 412 -21.30 -17.33 -12.35
N LEU A 413 -20.06 -17.81 -12.35
CA LEU A 413 -19.01 -17.41 -13.28
C LEU A 413 -18.58 -18.63 -14.09
N TYR A 414 -18.47 -18.50 -15.40
CA TYR A 414 -17.92 -19.54 -16.27
C TYR A 414 -16.52 -19.18 -16.74
N SER A 415 -15.70 -20.21 -16.98
CA SER A 415 -14.40 -20.10 -17.67
C SER A 415 -14.32 -21.20 -18.73
N ILE A 416 -14.27 -20.77 -20.00
CA ILE A 416 -14.11 -21.65 -21.17
C ILE A 416 -12.73 -21.41 -21.74
N LYS A 417 -11.96 -22.49 -21.93
CA LYS A 417 -10.62 -22.43 -22.54
C LYS A 417 -10.56 -23.38 -23.71
N VAL A 418 -10.03 -22.93 -24.84
CA VAL A 418 -9.94 -23.75 -26.04
C VAL A 418 -8.80 -23.27 -26.92
N SER A 419 -7.88 -24.18 -27.26
CA SER A 419 -6.66 -23.81 -28.01
C SER A 419 -5.94 -22.64 -27.33
N ASN A 420 -5.60 -21.56 -28.06
CA ASN A 420 -4.96 -20.35 -27.53
C ASN A 420 -5.94 -19.24 -27.09
N TYR A 421 -7.22 -19.58 -26.88
CA TYR A 421 -8.29 -18.66 -26.54
C TYR A 421 -8.97 -19.02 -25.22
N SER A 422 -9.43 -18.01 -24.49
CA SER A 422 -10.24 -18.16 -23.29
C SER A 422 -11.34 -17.11 -23.28
N ILE A 423 -12.52 -17.48 -22.76
CA ILE A 423 -13.59 -16.53 -22.44
C ILE A 423 -14.15 -16.83 -21.05
N GLU A 424 -14.35 -15.77 -20.29
CA GLU A 424 -14.95 -15.79 -18.97
C GLU A 424 -16.09 -14.80 -18.89
N GLY A 425 -17.06 -15.09 -18.06
CA GLY A 425 -18.17 -14.17 -17.83
C GLY A 425 -19.13 -14.68 -16.77
N ILE A 426 -20.05 -13.82 -16.40
CA ILE A 426 -21.10 -14.14 -15.42
C ILE A 426 -22.35 -14.69 -16.09
N GLY A 427 -23.13 -15.45 -15.30
CA GLY A 427 -24.33 -16.12 -15.77
C GLY A 427 -24.06 -17.42 -16.53
N ALA A 428 -25.05 -17.87 -17.29
CA ALA A 428 -24.94 -19.13 -18.02
C ALA A 428 -23.82 -19.07 -19.08
N PRO A 429 -23.03 -20.14 -19.26
CA PRO A 429 -22.09 -20.23 -20.37
C PRO A 429 -22.78 -19.95 -21.71
N PRO A 430 -22.12 -19.24 -22.65
CA PRO A 430 -22.72 -18.89 -23.93
C PRO A 430 -23.04 -20.14 -24.75
N SER A 431 -24.17 -20.09 -25.47
CA SER A 431 -24.59 -21.20 -26.35
C SER A 431 -23.65 -21.43 -27.54
N THR A 432 -22.87 -20.42 -27.90
CA THR A 432 -21.93 -20.47 -29.03
C THR A 432 -20.64 -19.75 -28.65
N VAL A 433 -19.50 -20.35 -28.94
CA VAL A 433 -18.18 -19.73 -28.80
C VAL A 433 -17.45 -19.79 -30.13
N THR A 434 -17.01 -18.63 -30.62
CA THR A 434 -16.22 -18.52 -31.85
C THR A 434 -14.77 -18.28 -31.50
N VAL A 435 -13.89 -19.22 -31.83
CA VAL A 435 -12.46 -19.08 -31.56
C VAL A 435 -11.83 -18.18 -32.64
N PRO A 436 -11.29 -17.01 -32.28
CA PRO A 436 -10.69 -16.11 -33.25
C PRO A 436 -9.38 -16.67 -33.80
N ASN A 437 -9.09 -16.39 -35.07
CA ASN A 437 -7.81 -16.72 -35.69
C ASN A 437 -6.78 -15.61 -35.41
N SER A 438 -6.47 -15.41 -34.14
CA SER A 438 -5.54 -14.39 -33.65
C SER A 438 -4.46 -15.02 -32.78
N SER A 439 -3.29 -14.38 -32.74
CA SER A 439 -2.17 -14.82 -31.92
C SER A 439 -1.37 -13.64 -31.43
N ILE A 440 -0.80 -13.76 -30.24
CA ILE A 440 0.19 -12.84 -29.69
C ILE A 440 1.59 -13.46 -29.80
N ASP A 441 2.61 -12.64 -29.66
CA ASP A 441 4.00 -13.09 -29.53
C ASP A 441 4.73 -12.38 -28.40
N TYR A 442 5.79 -13.00 -27.89
CA TYR A 442 6.61 -12.42 -26.83
C TYR A 442 8.04 -12.97 -26.81
N SER A 443 8.94 -12.21 -26.23
CA SER A 443 10.27 -12.66 -25.81
C SER A 443 10.68 -11.96 -24.52
N PHE A 444 11.47 -12.62 -23.68
CA PHE A 444 11.99 -12.04 -22.45
C PHE A 444 13.51 -12.12 -22.45
N GLN A 445 14.19 -10.98 -22.40
CA GLN A 445 15.65 -10.88 -22.41
C GLN A 445 16.09 -9.69 -21.55
N ASN A 446 17.18 -9.85 -20.79
CA ASN A 446 17.74 -8.79 -19.94
C ASN A 446 16.68 -8.12 -19.05
N ASN A 447 15.83 -8.92 -18.39
CA ASN A 447 14.74 -8.42 -17.55
C ASN A 447 13.74 -7.49 -18.26
N THR A 448 13.65 -7.57 -19.58
CA THR A 448 12.67 -6.83 -20.37
C THR A 448 11.83 -7.80 -21.19
N LEU A 449 10.52 -7.68 -21.06
CA LEU A 449 9.53 -8.36 -21.88
C LEU A 449 9.28 -7.53 -23.13
N SER A 450 9.59 -8.08 -24.29
CA SER A 450 9.08 -7.57 -25.56
C SER A 450 7.78 -8.29 -25.89
N PHE A 451 6.68 -7.55 -26.01
CA PHE A 451 5.33 -8.07 -26.23
C PHE A 451 4.75 -7.57 -27.56
N SER A 452 4.11 -8.47 -28.30
CA SER A 452 3.35 -8.16 -29.51
C SER A 452 1.88 -8.53 -29.27
N GLY A 453 1.12 -7.54 -28.78
CA GLY A 453 -0.30 -7.66 -28.47
C GLY A 453 -1.22 -7.60 -29.69
N LEU A 454 -2.52 -7.44 -29.41
CA LEU A 454 -3.57 -7.33 -30.42
C LEU A 454 -4.28 -5.98 -30.31
N PRO A 455 -4.76 -5.40 -31.43
CA PRO A 455 -5.63 -4.23 -31.37
C PRO A 455 -6.91 -4.53 -30.58
N ASN A 456 -7.36 -3.58 -29.75
CA ASN A 456 -8.54 -3.72 -28.88
C ASN A 456 -8.42 -4.85 -27.84
N PHE A 457 -7.19 -5.14 -27.42
CA PHE A 457 -6.93 -5.90 -26.20
C PHE A 457 -6.16 -4.95 -25.28
N GLU A 458 -6.87 -4.44 -24.28
CA GLU A 458 -6.51 -3.27 -23.49
C GLU A 458 -5.46 -3.59 -22.44
N VAL A 459 -5.42 -4.85 -21.99
CA VAL A 459 -4.57 -5.31 -20.90
C VAL A 459 -3.65 -6.43 -21.40
N GLY A 460 -2.36 -6.26 -21.15
CA GLY A 460 -1.37 -7.32 -21.26
C GLY A 460 -1.08 -7.93 -19.89
N ARG A 461 -0.94 -9.26 -19.84
CA ARG A 461 -0.44 -9.97 -18.66
C ARG A 461 0.71 -10.90 -19.01
N ALA A 462 1.66 -11.06 -18.10
CA ALA A 462 2.74 -12.02 -18.22
C ALA A 462 2.98 -12.75 -16.91
N GLN A 463 3.11 -14.08 -16.98
CA GLN A 463 3.45 -14.91 -15.83
C GLN A 463 4.90 -15.38 -15.93
N PHE A 464 5.66 -15.16 -14.86
CA PHE A 464 7.04 -15.61 -14.71
C PHE A 464 7.16 -16.53 -13.52
N ARG A 465 8.10 -17.47 -13.61
CA ARG A 465 8.45 -18.38 -12.51
C ARG A 465 9.95 -18.60 -12.50
N ASN A 466 10.48 -18.92 -11.34
CA ASN A 466 11.81 -19.52 -11.26
C ASN A 466 11.66 -21.05 -11.27
N THR A 467 12.40 -21.74 -12.15
CA THR A 467 12.33 -23.21 -12.24
C THR A 467 12.94 -23.90 -11.03
N ASP A 468 13.90 -23.26 -10.37
CA ASP A 468 14.63 -23.82 -9.23
C ASP A 468 13.91 -23.56 -7.89
N ASN A 469 13.01 -22.56 -7.86
CA ASN A 469 12.23 -22.17 -6.70
C ASN A 469 10.78 -21.80 -7.08
N ALA A 470 9.88 -22.75 -6.87
CA ALA A 470 8.45 -22.57 -7.12
C ALA A 470 7.75 -21.64 -6.10
N HIS A 471 8.44 -21.18 -5.06
CA HIS A 471 7.87 -20.30 -4.04
C HIS A 471 7.86 -18.82 -4.45
N ILE A 472 8.54 -18.44 -5.54
CA ILE A 472 8.53 -17.07 -6.06
C ILE A 472 7.91 -17.08 -7.46
N PHE A 473 6.84 -16.31 -7.63
CA PHE A 473 6.19 -16.12 -8.93
C PHE A 473 5.83 -14.66 -9.15
N VAL A 474 5.84 -14.25 -10.42
CA VAL A 474 5.49 -12.89 -10.82
C VAL A 474 4.32 -12.95 -11.79
N GLU A 475 3.28 -12.15 -11.54
CA GLU A 475 2.20 -11.90 -12.49
C GLU A 475 2.16 -10.41 -12.80
N MET A 476 2.69 -10.06 -13.97
CA MET A 476 2.87 -8.68 -14.42
C MET A 476 1.67 -8.22 -15.24
N TYR A 477 1.27 -6.97 -15.04
CA TYR A 477 0.15 -6.28 -15.68
C TYR A 477 0.65 -5.03 -16.39
N PHE A 478 0.20 -4.79 -17.61
CA PHE A 478 0.65 -3.66 -18.41
C PHE A 478 -0.38 -3.30 -19.47
N ASN A 479 -0.21 -2.13 -20.11
CA ASN A 479 -1.05 -1.74 -21.23
C ASN A 479 -0.86 -2.71 -22.40
N GLY A 480 -1.94 -3.29 -22.93
CA GLY A 480 -1.87 -4.31 -23.99
C GLY A 480 -1.23 -3.86 -25.31
N THR A 481 -1.02 -2.54 -25.48
CA THR A 481 -0.30 -1.95 -26.62
C THR A 481 1.18 -1.67 -26.35
N SER A 482 1.64 -1.82 -25.11
CA SER A 482 3.05 -1.68 -24.74
C SER A 482 3.89 -2.76 -25.42
N SER A 483 5.06 -2.35 -25.91
CA SER A 483 5.98 -3.24 -26.63
C SER A 483 7.14 -3.70 -25.78
N ASP A 484 7.67 -2.85 -24.89
CA ASP A 484 8.76 -3.19 -23.98
C ASP A 484 8.32 -2.91 -22.54
N ILE A 485 8.39 -3.95 -21.69
CA ILE A 485 7.95 -3.91 -20.30
C ILE A 485 9.10 -4.43 -19.43
N VAL A 486 9.63 -3.56 -18.58
CA VAL A 486 10.78 -3.88 -17.71
C VAL A 486 10.32 -4.71 -16.51
N MET A 487 11.19 -5.52 -15.92
CA MET A 487 10.96 -6.06 -14.58
C MET A 487 11.37 -5.00 -13.54
N PRO A 488 10.51 -4.60 -12.59
CA PRO A 488 10.90 -3.64 -11.56
C PRO A 488 11.96 -4.25 -10.63
N GLU A 489 12.85 -3.40 -10.14
CA GLU A 489 13.87 -3.74 -9.17
C GLU A 489 13.23 -4.04 -7.81
N MET A 490 13.53 -5.21 -7.25
CA MET A 490 13.09 -5.61 -5.92
C MET A 490 14.07 -5.09 -4.86
N PRO A 491 13.59 -4.42 -3.79
CA PRO A 491 14.43 -3.89 -2.74
C PRO A 491 14.99 -4.98 -1.82
N GLU A 492 16.14 -4.72 -1.19
CA GLU A 492 16.87 -5.68 -0.36
C GLU A 492 16.10 -6.19 0.87
N PHE A 493 15.13 -5.42 1.38
CA PHE A 493 14.37 -5.83 2.57
C PHE A 493 13.50 -7.06 2.32
N LEU A 494 13.15 -7.38 1.06
CA LEU A 494 12.44 -8.62 0.69
C LEU A 494 13.32 -9.87 0.80
N GLY A 495 14.60 -9.70 1.17
CA GLY A 495 15.56 -10.77 1.34
C GLY A 495 16.30 -11.13 0.06
N ASN A 496 17.51 -11.66 0.25
CA ASN A 496 18.44 -11.98 -0.83
C ASN A 496 17.87 -12.94 -1.86
N GLN A 497 16.98 -13.85 -1.46
CA GLN A 497 16.41 -14.83 -2.38
C GLN A 497 15.53 -14.16 -3.45
N VAL A 498 14.70 -13.18 -3.06
CA VAL A 498 13.85 -12.44 -3.99
C VAL A 498 14.71 -11.57 -4.90
N THR A 499 15.67 -10.83 -4.33
CA THR A 499 16.53 -9.94 -5.11
C THR A 499 17.43 -10.71 -6.08
N ASP A 500 18.02 -11.84 -5.67
CA ASP A 500 18.85 -12.69 -6.55
C ASP A 500 18.02 -13.27 -7.71
N ILE A 501 16.78 -13.68 -7.46
CA ILE A 501 15.93 -14.28 -8.50
C ILE A 501 15.39 -13.23 -9.47
N VAL A 502 14.82 -12.15 -8.95
CA VAL A 502 14.17 -11.12 -9.77
C VAL A 502 15.21 -10.20 -10.41
N ASN A 503 16.06 -9.57 -9.61
CA ASN A 503 17.05 -8.59 -10.11
C ASN A 503 18.20 -9.30 -10.82
N GLY A 504 18.57 -10.51 -10.38
CA GLY A 504 19.60 -11.33 -11.03
C GLY A 504 19.15 -11.99 -12.35
N GLY A 505 17.87 -11.86 -12.72
CA GLY A 505 17.33 -12.33 -14.00
C GLY A 505 17.20 -13.85 -14.12
N ALA A 506 16.89 -14.53 -13.01
CA ALA A 506 16.66 -15.97 -12.97
C ALA A 506 15.19 -16.34 -13.18
N LEU A 507 14.37 -15.44 -13.72
CA LEU A 507 12.97 -15.68 -14.04
C LEU A 507 12.81 -16.19 -15.47
N ASP A 508 12.04 -17.26 -15.63
CA ASP A 508 11.58 -17.76 -16.92
C ASP A 508 10.14 -17.30 -17.18
N ILE A 509 9.88 -16.90 -18.42
CA ILE A 509 8.53 -16.56 -18.85
C ILE A 509 7.72 -17.81 -19.19
N VAL A 510 6.55 -17.94 -18.56
CA VAL A 510 5.69 -19.13 -18.64
C VAL A 510 4.55 -18.92 -19.65
N GLN A 511 3.92 -17.74 -19.61
CA GLN A 511 2.87 -17.36 -20.54
C GLN A 511 2.70 -15.84 -20.61
N CYS A 512 2.23 -15.37 -21.77
CA CYS A 512 1.66 -14.04 -21.92
C CYS A 512 0.20 -14.14 -22.37
N VAL A 513 -0.57 -13.10 -22.04
CA VAL A 513 -1.98 -12.99 -22.34
C VAL A 513 -2.28 -11.56 -22.79
N ALA A 514 -3.06 -11.42 -23.86
CA ALA A 514 -3.78 -10.20 -24.19
C ALA A 514 -5.22 -10.39 -23.74
N GLU A 515 -5.79 -9.40 -23.06
CA GLU A 515 -7.17 -9.44 -22.54
C GLU A 515 -8.02 -8.28 -23.08
N ASP A 516 -9.24 -8.62 -23.50
CA ASP A 516 -10.31 -7.71 -23.90
C ASP A 516 -11.46 -7.85 -22.91
N TYR A 517 -11.95 -6.72 -22.42
CA TYR A 517 -13.00 -6.63 -21.43
C TYR A 517 -14.19 -5.91 -22.04
N THR A 518 -15.36 -6.54 -21.98
CA THR A 518 -16.60 -5.88 -22.41
C THR A 518 -16.83 -4.60 -21.61
N TYR A 519 -16.97 -3.46 -22.30
CA TYR A 519 -17.15 -2.11 -21.74
C TYR A 519 -15.92 -1.41 -21.15
N ILE A 520 -14.72 -1.98 -21.27
CA ILE A 520 -13.47 -1.29 -20.93
C ILE A 520 -12.71 -1.05 -22.24
N ASN A 521 -12.47 0.21 -22.58
CA ASN A 521 -11.96 0.58 -23.91
C ASN A 521 -10.45 0.81 -23.95
N ASN A 522 -9.79 0.88 -22.79
CA ASN A 522 -8.36 1.13 -22.68
C ASN A 522 -7.83 0.72 -21.30
N TYR A 523 -6.50 0.63 -21.19
CA TYR A 523 -5.82 0.25 -19.95
C TYR A 523 -6.10 1.22 -18.79
N LYS A 524 -6.25 2.52 -19.05
CA LYS A 524 -6.60 3.49 -18.02
C LYS A 524 -7.97 3.19 -17.40
N GLU A 525 -8.98 2.87 -18.21
CA GLU A 525 -10.29 2.43 -17.71
C GLU A 525 -10.20 1.13 -16.90
N TYR A 526 -9.32 0.19 -17.27
CA TYR A 526 -9.04 -1.00 -16.46
C TYR A 526 -8.48 -0.61 -15.08
N ILE A 527 -7.46 0.25 -15.03
CA ILE A 527 -6.88 0.72 -13.76
C ILE A 527 -7.94 1.43 -12.90
N THR A 528 -8.64 2.42 -13.46
CA THR A 528 -9.58 3.26 -12.71
C THR A 528 -10.83 2.50 -12.26
N ASN A 529 -11.34 1.55 -13.06
CA ASN A 529 -12.61 0.88 -12.77
C ASN A 529 -12.45 -0.49 -12.09
N ILE A 530 -11.28 -1.12 -12.15
CA ILE A 530 -11.05 -2.47 -11.58
C ILE A 530 -9.98 -2.42 -10.50
N VAL A 531 -8.78 -1.90 -10.80
CA VAL A 531 -7.63 -1.96 -9.88
C VAL A 531 -7.78 -0.99 -8.71
N VAL A 532 -8.08 0.27 -8.99
CA VAL A 532 -8.25 1.34 -7.98
C VAL A 532 -9.36 1.02 -6.96
N PRO A 533 -10.59 0.64 -7.37
CA PRO A 533 -11.61 0.17 -6.44
C PRO A 533 -11.40 -1.28 -5.97
N SER A 534 -10.40 -1.98 -6.52
CA SER A 534 -10.03 -3.36 -6.19
C SER A 534 -11.21 -4.34 -6.25
N ILE A 535 -11.98 -4.31 -7.32
CA ILE A 535 -13.16 -5.20 -7.49
C ILE A 535 -12.91 -6.28 -8.54
N PRO A 536 -13.57 -7.44 -8.47
CA PRO A 536 -13.47 -8.43 -9.54
C PRO A 536 -13.96 -7.84 -10.87
N PHE A 537 -13.31 -8.21 -11.98
CA PHE A 537 -13.62 -7.62 -13.30
C PHE A 537 -15.11 -7.71 -13.68
N TYR A 538 -15.78 -8.79 -13.26
CA TYR A 538 -17.17 -9.06 -13.60
C TYR A 538 -18.17 -8.08 -12.98
N LYS A 539 -17.74 -7.25 -12.02
CA LYS A 539 -18.56 -6.17 -11.46
C LYS A 539 -18.71 -4.98 -12.41
N VAL A 540 -17.80 -4.82 -13.37
CA VAL A 540 -17.82 -3.74 -14.37
C VAL A 540 -17.91 -4.25 -15.81
N SER A 541 -17.48 -5.49 -16.05
CA SER A 541 -17.40 -6.09 -17.37
C SER A 541 -18.03 -7.49 -17.37
N PRO A 542 -19.18 -7.71 -18.02
CA PRO A 542 -19.89 -8.99 -17.94
C PRO A 542 -19.10 -10.17 -18.54
N SER A 543 -18.09 -9.89 -19.37
CA SER A 543 -17.24 -10.89 -19.99
C SER A 543 -15.84 -10.37 -20.28
N ARG A 544 -14.88 -11.28 -20.20
CA ARG A 544 -13.48 -11.08 -20.56
C ARG A 544 -13.05 -12.13 -21.57
N GLU A 545 -12.50 -11.68 -22.69
CA GLU A 545 -11.87 -12.52 -23.70
C GLU A 545 -10.35 -12.47 -23.57
N ARG A 546 -9.67 -13.59 -23.84
CA ARG A 546 -8.22 -13.68 -23.73
C ARG A 546 -7.61 -14.45 -24.88
N ILE A 547 -6.53 -13.91 -25.43
CA ILE A 547 -5.63 -14.62 -26.35
C ILE A 547 -4.30 -14.79 -25.66
N PHE A 548 -3.79 -16.01 -25.61
CA PHE A 548 -2.57 -16.30 -24.89
C PHE A 548 -1.56 -17.07 -25.73
N LYS A 549 -0.32 -17.05 -25.27
CA LYS A 549 0.75 -17.93 -25.73
C LYS A 549 1.50 -18.40 -24.49
N SER A 550 1.76 -19.70 -24.41
CA SER A 550 2.51 -20.30 -23.30
C SER A 550 3.69 -21.11 -23.83
N SER A 551 4.79 -21.06 -23.09
CA SER A 551 6.00 -21.84 -23.37
C SER A 551 5.90 -23.29 -22.86
N VAL A 552 4.93 -23.59 -22.02
CA VAL A 552 4.83 -24.89 -21.30
C VAL A 552 3.49 -25.61 -21.49
N SER A 553 2.48 -24.96 -22.05
CA SER A 553 1.12 -25.52 -22.17
C SER A 553 0.42 -25.08 -23.45
N THR A 554 -0.48 -25.93 -23.97
CA THR A 554 -1.41 -25.58 -25.06
C THR A 554 -2.74 -25.03 -24.55
N SER A 555 -2.89 -24.86 -23.24
CA SER A 555 -4.07 -24.35 -22.55
C SER A 555 -3.67 -23.25 -21.57
N LEU A 556 -4.55 -22.25 -21.39
CA LEU A 556 -4.28 -21.12 -20.51
C LEU A 556 -4.06 -21.61 -19.07
N LEU A 557 -2.89 -21.36 -18.53
CA LEU A 557 -2.61 -21.67 -17.13
C LEU A 557 -3.37 -20.69 -16.25
N PRO A 558 -3.85 -21.12 -15.07
CA PRO A 558 -4.58 -20.25 -14.16
C PRO A 558 -3.75 -19.02 -13.79
N MET A 559 -4.39 -17.84 -13.81
CA MET A 559 -3.79 -16.59 -13.36
C MET A 559 -4.57 -16.04 -12.17
N THR A 560 -3.87 -15.41 -11.23
CA THR A 560 -4.49 -14.63 -10.15
C THR A 560 -4.71 -13.19 -10.61
N GLU A 561 -5.49 -12.43 -9.85
CA GLU A 561 -5.52 -10.97 -9.95
C GLU A 561 -5.51 -10.42 -8.55
N PHE A 562 -4.48 -9.65 -8.20
CA PHE A 562 -4.35 -9.13 -6.85
C PHE A 562 -5.56 -8.22 -6.54
N PRO A 563 -6.23 -8.39 -5.38
CA PRO A 563 -5.81 -9.19 -4.22
C PRO A 563 -6.51 -10.56 -4.10
N PHE A 564 -7.25 -10.98 -5.13
CA PHE A 564 -8.07 -12.19 -5.13
C PHE A 564 -7.24 -13.48 -5.27
N TYR A 565 -7.63 -14.52 -4.53
CA TYR A 565 -6.94 -15.81 -4.52
C TYR A 565 -7.42 -16.78 -5.61
N GLU A 566 -8.65 -16.60 -6.08
CA GLU A 566 -9.25 -17.50 -7.05
C GLU A 566 -8.54 -17.35 -8.40
N ARG A 567 -8.22 -18.48 -9.02
CA ARG A 567 -7.43 -18.55 -10.25
C ARG A 567 -8.31 -18.99 -11.39
N PHE A 568 -8.38 -18.19 -12.44
CA PHE A 568 -9.14 -18.53 -13.65
C PHE A 568 -8.20 -18.87 -14.81
#